data_AF-A0A9D9IBP5-F1
#
_entry.id   AF-A0A9D9IBP5-F1
#
_cell.length_a   1.000
_cell.length_b   1.000
_cell.length_c   1.000
_cell.angle_alpha   90.00
_cell.angle_beta   90.00
_cell.angle_gamma   90.00
#
_symmetry.space_group_name_H-M   'P 1'
#
loop_
_entity.id
_entity.type
_entity.pdbx_description
1 polymer ?
#
loop_
_entity_poly.entity_id
_entity_poly.type
_entity_poly.pdbx_seq_one_letter_code
_entity_poly.pdbx_strand_id
1 'polypeptide(L)'
;MKKLERMLLMNWHNFSLQVIPFEMITFLTGKNSSGKSTIIDAMQLVLLGDTSGTFFNKAANQKSTRTLQSYLFGEQGDDGEAGFMYKRSDHFMTYVALEFHDTELNSYFTASFAAECYKDRSFSHMWFIVPEKLPSSLFHVNDVPMNREQLKDYIRQASGEWYQSNREYRAALLAREGAMKEKYLSLLRKAVPFTPMNDITRFITEYICDVESEIDVMAMQSDIRKYTELEHDAEIMKSRITRLEEIGKSDESYQGAKEILRLQQYIAARAAADDTEHAIEENRALLEKLSEENSRNSENLRLLEAEIEELNDEIEKLRRELYSSDEKK
;
A
#
# COMPACT_ATOMS: atom_id res chain seq x y z
N MET A 1 15.35 37.35 13.44
CA MET A 1 15.98 36.20 14.14
C MET A 1 15.71 36.33 15.63
N LYS A 2 15.26 35.26 16.30
CA LYS A 2 15.05 35.25 17.75
C LYS A 2 16.32 34.80 18.47
N LYS A 3 16.76 35.54 19.49
CA LYS A 3 17.94 35.24 20.31
C LYS A 3 17.53 35.00 21.75
N LEU A 4 17.95 33.89 22.34
CA LEU A 4 17.83 33.68 23.78
C LEU A 4 18.81 34.61 24.50
N GLU A 5 18.32 35.51 25.34
CA GLU A 5 19.16 36.46 26.09
C GLU A 5 19.27 36.12 27.56
N ARG A 6 18.20 35.60 28.18
CA ARG A 6 18.19 35.30 29.62
C ARG A 6 17.35 34.06 29.92
N MET A 7 17.74 33.35 30.98
CA MET A 7 16.95 32.28 31.57
C MET A 7 16.79 32.52 33.05
N LEU A 8 15.56 32.39 33.56
CA LEU A 8 15.25 32.34 34.98
C LEU A 8 15.10 30.89 35.42
N LEU A 9 15.78 30.53 36.52
CA LEU A 9 15.59 29.30 37.26
C LEU A 9 15.19 29.66 38.69
N MET A 10 13.98 29.32 39.08
CA MET A 10 13.50 29.48 40.44
C MET A 10 12.99 28.15 40.96
N ASN A 11 13.53 27.69 42.08
CA ASN A 11 13.22 26.40 42.70
C ASN A 11 13.41 25.19 41.76
N TRP A 12 14.41 25.25 40.88
CA TRP A 12 14.74 24.18 39.96
C TRP A 12 15.94 23.35 40.45
N HIS A 13 15.69 22.13 40.91
CA HIS A 13 16.67 21.22 41.49
C HIS A 13 17.51 21.92 42.57
N ASN A 14 18.80 22.15 42.34
CA ASN A 14 19.68 22.82 43.30
C ASN A 14 19.59 24.35 43.25
N PHE A 15 19.02 24.92 42.18
CA PHE A 15 18.86 26.36 42.01
C PHE A 15 17.67 26.86 42.84
N SER A 16 17.92 27.83 43.73
CA SER A 16 16.85 28.51 44.47
C SER A 16 16.28 29.67 43.65
N LEU A 17 17.14 30.60 43.22
CA LEU A 17 16.79 31.68 42.29
C LEU A 17 18.07 32.08 41.54
N GLN A 18 18.06 31.96 40.22
CA GLN A 18 19.19 32.30 39.36
C GLN A 18 18.69 32.86 38.04
N VAL A 19 19.27 33.98 37.60
CA VAL A 19 19.15 34.48 36.23
C VAL A 19 20.46 34.21 35.51
N ILE A 20 20.39 33.55 34.36
CA ILE A 20 21.54 33.17 33.54
C ILE A 20 21.47 33.98 32.23
N PRO A 21 22.45 34.86 31.96
CA PRO A 21 22.53 35.55 30.68
C PRO A 21 23.08 34.60 29.59
N PHE A 22 22.58 34.77 28.38
CA PHE A 22 23.01 34.07 27.17
C PHE A 22 23.49 35.08 26.13
N GLU A 23 24.53 34.67 25.44
CA GLU A 23 25.08 35.35 24.27
C GLU A 23 24.96 34.40 23.08
N MET A 24 25.40 34.83 21.90
CA MET A 24 25.44 33.97 20.70
C MET A 24 26.16 32.63 20.95
N ILE A 25 27.22 32.65 21.75
CA ILE A 25 27.96 31.47 22.19
C ILE A 25 28.15 31.57 23.70
N THR A 26 27.65 30.58 24.44
CA THR A 26 27.77 30.52 25.91
C THR A 26 28.38 29.20 26.33
N PHE A 27 29.48 29.25 27.06
CA PHE A 27 30.18 28.07 27.58
C PHE A 27 29.75 27.76 29.01
N LEU A 28 29.06 26.62 29.20
CA LEU A 28 28.77 26.09 30.53
C LEU A 28 29.94 25.20 30.98
N THR A 29 30.80 25.72 31.86
CA THR A 29 31.96 24.99 32.42
C THR A 29 31.80 24.70 33.91
N GLY A 30 32.44 23.63 34.39
CA GLY A 30 32.41 23.22 35.81
C GLY A 30 32.71 21.73 35.99
N LYS A 31 32.93 21.28 37.22
CA LYS A 31 33.13 19.85 37.55
C LYS A 31 31.89 19.01 37.18
N ASN A 32 32.01 17.69 37.06
CA ASN A 32 30.82 16.84 36.95
C ASN A 32 29.88 17.07 38.15
N SER A 33 28.58 16.96 37.92
CA SER A 33 27.53 17.24 38.93
C SER A 33 27.43 18.70 39.43
N SER A 34 28.06 19.65 38.74
CA SER A 34 27.92 21.10 39.03
C SER A 34 26.58 21.72 38.60
N GLY A 35 25.66 20.95 38.01
CA GLY A 35 24.36 21.45 37.54
C GLY A 35 24.32 21.91 36.08
N LYS A 36 25.38 21.70 35.30
CA LYS A 36 25.40 22.03 33.85
C LYS A 36 24.25 21.37 33.08
N SER A 37 24.08 20.05 33.23
CA SER A 37 22.99 19.31 32.60
C SER A 37 21.64 19.81 33.10
N THR A 38 21.51 20.15 34.38
CA THR A 38 20.29 20.69 35.00
C THR A 38 19.81 21.99 34.35
N ILE A 39 20.74 22.86 33.94
CA ILE A 39 20.43 24.10 33.19
C ILE A 39 19.89 23.74 31.79
N ILE A 40 20.58 22.85 31.09
CA ILE A 40 20.17 22.38 29.76
C ILE A 40 18.81 21.67 29.80
N ASP A 41 18.58 20.84 30.81
CA ASP A 41 17.34 20.11 31.04
C ASP A 41 16.14 21.07 31.25
N ALA A 42 16.35 22.16 32.00
CA ALA A 42 15.33 23.22 32.15
C ALA A 42 15.08 24.00 30.85
N MET A 43 16.13 24.28 30.09
CA MET A 43 15.98 24.92 28.78
C MET A 43 15.20 24.01 27.82
N GLN A 44 15.50 22.70 27.82
CA GLN A 44 14.75 21.71 27.04
C GLN A 44 13.30 21.60 27.50
N LEU A 45 13.01 21.68 28.80
CA LEU A 45 11.62 21.68 29.31
C LEU A 45 10.79 22.78 28.65
N VAL A 46 11.30 24.02 28.65
CA VAL A 46 10.58 25.17 28.08
C VAL A 46 10.54 25.13 26.55
N LEU A 47 11.63 24.76 25.88
CA LEU A 47 11.67 24.71 24.41
C LEU A 47 10.86 23.55 23.82
N LEU A 48 10.91 22.37 24.44
CA LEU A 48 10.17 21.20 23.98
C LEU A 48 8.71 21.23 24.42
N GLY A 49 8.36 22.00 25.46
CA GLY A 49 7.00 22.09 25.98
C GLY A 49 6.43 20.74 26.42
N ASP A 50 7.27 19.90 27.03
CA ASP A 50 6.96 18.51 27.34
C ASP A 50 7.22 18.23 28.83
N THR A 51 6.20 17.80 29.57
CA THR A 51 6.30 17.45 30.99
C THR A 51 6.57 15.98 31.26
N SER A 52 6.66 15.12 30.23
CA SER A 52 6.92 13.68 30.37
C SER A 52 8.31 13.37 30.95
N GLY A 53 9.26 14.29 30.82
CA GLY A 53 10.64 14.12 31.29
C GLY A 53 11.47 13.11 30.50
N THR A 54 10.97 12.61 29.38
CA THR A 54 11.66 11.61 28.53
C THR A 54 12.97 12.12 27.93
N PHE A 55 13.15 13.43 27.84
CA PHE A 55 14.30 14.11 27.25
C PHE A 55 15.38 14.51 28.25
N PHE A 56 15.16 14.32 29.56
CA PHE A 56 16.18 14.66 30.55
C PHE A 56 17.43 13.82 30.37
N ASN A 57 18.58 14.48 30.38
CA ASN A 57 19.84 13.84 30.00
C ASN A 57 20.24 12.75 31.02
N LYS A 58 20.40 11.50 30.59
CA LYS A 58 20.78 10.37 31.48
C LYS A 58 22.28 10.09 31.53
N ALA A 59 23.10 10.86 30.82
CA ALA A 59 24.49 10.52 30.49
C ALA A 59 25.43 10.25 31.69
N ALA A 60 25.09 10.69 32.90
CA ALA A 60 25.95 10.50 34.07
C ALA A 60 25.57 9.31 34.98
N ASN A 61 24.34 8.78 34.92
CA ASN A 61 23.91 7.71 35.84
C ASN A 61 22.71 6.94 35.28
N GLN A 62 22.95 5.74 34.72
CA GLN A 62 21.89 4.92 34.11
C GLN A 62 20.83 4.43 35.12
N LYS A 63 21.12 4.48 36.42
CA LYS A 63 20.20 4.07 37.50
C LYS A 63 19.29 5.18 38.02
N SER A 64 19.56 6.47 37.74
CA SER A 64 18.68 7.56 38.19
C SER A 64 17.58 7.83 37.16
N THR A 65 16.32 7.53 37.49
CA THR A 65 15.16 7.99 36.72
C THR A 65 14.93 9.47 36.99
N ARG A 66 15.62 10.33 36.25
CA ARG A 66 15.37 11.78 36.24
C ARG A 66 13.93 12.04 35.79
N THR A 67 13.10 12.55 36.68
CA THR A 67 11.69 12.91 36.41
C THR A 67 11.47 14.40 36.62
N LEU A 68 10.42 14.99 36.03
CA LEU A 68 10.11 16.40 36.28
C LEU A 68 9.93 16.67 37.78
N GLN A 69 9.25 15.76 38.49
CA GLN A 69 9.09 15.81 39.95
C GLN A 69 10.44 15.89 40.67
N SER A 70 11.43 15.07 40.29
CA SER A 70 12.77 15.10 40.89
C SER A 70 13.45 16.47 40.75
N TYR A 71 13.26 17.17 39.63
CA TYR A 71 13.76 18.53 39.44
C TYR A 71 12.99 19.55 40.27
N LEU A 72 11.66 19.50 40.33
CA LEU A 72 10.86 20.46 41.10
C LEU A 72 11.21 20.39 42.60
N PHE A 73 11.19 19.18 43.18
CA PHE A 73 11.43 18.97 44.61
C PHE A 73 12.93 18.89 44.97
N GLY A 74 13.81 18.79 43.98
CA GLY A 74 15.27 18.75 44.16
C GLY A 74 15.71 17.47 44.86
N GLU A 75 15.50 16.33 44.22
CA GLU A 75 15.96 15.02 44.68
C GLU A 75 17.49 14.99 44.83
N GLN A 76 17.99 14.55 45.99
CA GLN A 76 19.42 14.52 46.32
C GLN A 76 20.01 13.10 46.40
N GLY A 77 19.19 12.06 46.23
CA GLY A 77 19.59 10.66 46.24
C GLY A 77 18.83 9.80 47.26
N ASP A 78 19.07 8.49 47.20
CA ASP A 78 18.54 7.47 48.11
C ASP A 78 19.56 7.19 49.21
N ASP A 79 19.16 7.34 50.48
CA ASP A 79 20.01 7.10 51.65
C ASP A 79 20.15 5.61 51.99
N GLY A 80 19.39 4.74 51.33
CA GLY A 80 19.47 3.28 51.49
C GLY A 80 18.65 2.73 52.66
N GLU A 81 18.25 3.56 53.65
CA GLU A 81 17.36 3.16 54.74
C GLU A 81 16.06 3.99 54.81
N ALA A 82 16.05 5.26 54.38
CA ALA A 82 14.91 6.18 54.52
C ALA A 82 14.22 6.60 53.20
N GLY A 83 14.70 6.12 52.04
CA GLY A 83 14.19 6.51 50.72
C GLY A 83 14.78 7.82 50.19
N PHE A 84 14.14 8.38 49.16
CA PHE A 84 14.64 9.58 48.46
C PHE A 84 14.55 10.85 49.31
N MET A 85 15.67 11.56 49.45
CA MET A 85 15.75 12.88 50.11
C MET A 85 15.49 14.01 49.11
N TYR A 86 14.63 14.96 49.48
CA TYR A 86 14.25 16.11 48.66
C TYR A 86 14.62 17.42 49.34
N LYS A 87 15.16 18.38 48.57
CA LYS A 87 15.51 19.72 49.06
C LYS A 87 14.29 20.52 49.51
N ARG A 88 13.13 20.27 48.89
CA ARG A 88 11.88 21.01 49.13
C ARG A 88 10.77 20.03 49.48
N SER A 89 10.01 20.32 50.53
CA SER A 89 8.90 19.48 51.01
C SER A 89 7.65 20.27 51.39
N ASP A 90 7.74 21.61 51.46
CA ASP A 90 6.61 22.48 51.73
C ASP A 90 5.83 22.82 50.45
N HIS A 91 4.84 23.71 50.56
CA HIS A 91 4.16 24.31 49.42
C HIS A 91 5.02 25.44 48.83
N PHE A 92 5.32 25.39 47.53
CA PHE A 92 6.14 26.40 46.85
C PHE A 92 5.81 26.50 45.36
N MET A 93 6.22 27.60 44.75
CA MET A 93 6.18 27.82 43.31
C MET A 93 7.54 27.54 42.68
N THR A 94 7.55 27.00 41.48
CA THR A 94 8.73 26.82 40.62
C THR A 94 8.53 27.59 39.32
N TYR A 95 9.55 28.31 38.86
CA TYR A 95 9.54 28.98 37.57
C TYR A 95 10.78 28.62 36.76
N VAL A 96 10.57 28.31 35.48
CA VAL A 96 11.61 28.26 34.47
C VAL A 96 11.17 29.16 33.32
N ALA A 97 11.89 30.23 33.05
CA ALA A 97 11.51 31.18 32.00
C ALA A 97 12.68 31.45 31.06
N LEU A 98 12.40 31.57 29.76
CA LEU A 98 13.35 31.89 28.70
C LEU A 98 12.93 33.20 28.05
N GLU A 99 13.81 34.19 28.06
CA GLU A 99 13.63 35.48 27.41
C GLU A 99 14.28 35.49 26.04
N PHE A 100 13.49 35.81 25.02
CA PHE A 100 13.93 35.93 23.64
C PHE A 100 13.82 37.36 23.14
N HIS A 101 14.87 37.81 22.44
CA HIS A 101 14.90 39.05 21.66
C HIS A 101 14.66 38.74 20.19
N ASP A 102 13.60 39.31 19.62
CA ASP A 102 13.45 39.39 18.19
C ASP A 102 14.24 40.56 17.63
N THR A 103 15.35 40.26 16.98
CA THR A 103 16.21 41.26 16.35
C THR A 103 15.60 41.96 15.14
N GLU A 104 14.58 41.38 14.49
CA GLU A 104 13.93 41.99 13.32
C GLU A 104 12.87 43.01 13.73
N LEU A 105 12.00 42.62 14.67
CA LEU A 105 10.94 43.48 15.19
C LEU A 105 11.38 44.34 16.38
N ASN A 106 12.62 44.17 16.84
CA ASN A 106 13.17 44.73 18.08
C ASN A 106 12.20 44.58 19.28
N SER A 107 11.61 43.40 19.39
CA SER A 107 10.63 43.07 20.43
C SER A 107 11.11 41.91 21.28
N TYR A 108 10.47 41.70 22.42
CA TYR A 108 10.82 40.65 23.36
C TYR A 108 9.63 39.77 23.63
N PHE A 109 9.89 38.51 23.95
CA PHE A 109 8.89 37.66 24.57
C PHE A 109 9.56 36.70 25.54
N THR A 110 8.81 36.30 26.56
CA THR A 110 9.26 35.37 27.58
C THR A 110 8.37 34.14 27.55
N ALA A 111 8.95 32.98 27.23
CA ALA A 111 8.29 31.68 27.26
C ALA A 111 8.63 30.97 28.58
N SER A 112 7.62 30.47 29.29
CA SER A 112 7.79 30.07 30.68
C SER A 112 6.99 28.85 31.07
N PHE A 113 7.54 28.12 32.04
CA PHE A 113 6.92 27.06 32.80
C PHE A 113 6.77 27.48 34.26
N ALA A 114 5.58 27.33 34.81
CA ALA A 114 5.29 27.49 36.23
C ALA A 114 4.71 26.19 36.80
N ALA A 115 5.16 25.81 38.00
CA ALA A 115 4.58 24.70 38.75
C ALA A 115 4.30 25.10 40.20
N GLU A 116 3.07 24.84 40.62
CA GLU A 116 2.62 24.92 41.99
C GLU A 116 2.80 23.54 42.63
N CYS A 117 3.68 23.45 43.61
CA CYS A 117 4.09 22.20 44.25
C CYS A 117 3.46 22.09 45.64
N TYR A 118 2.99 20.89 46.01
CA TYR A 118 2.30 20.62 47.26
C TYR A 118 3.11 19.66 48.15
N LYS A 119 2.76 19.63 49.45
CA LYS A 119 3.48 18.83 50.47
C LYS A 119 3.44 17.33 50.23
N ASP A 120 2.40 16.84 49.55
CA ASP A 120 2.24 15.44 49.17
C ASP A 120 3.08 15.04 47.94
N ARG A 121 3.94 15.95 47.46
CA ARG A 121 4.76 15.82 46.26
C ARG A 121 3.97 15.83 44.94
N SER A 122 2.67 16.12 44.99
CA SER A 122 1.91 16.44 43.79
C SER A 122 2.25 17.86 43.31
N PHE A 123 2.01 18.13 42.03
CA PHE A 123 2.19 19.45 41.45
C PHE A 123 1.17 19.71 40.35
N SER A 124 0.76 20.97 40.21
CA SER A 124 0.01 21.46 39.07
C SER A 124 0.88 22.42 38.29
N HIS A 125 0.91 22.28 36.96
CA HIS A 125 1.73 23.15 36.12
C HIS A 125 0.88 23.96 35.14
N MET A 126 1.49 25.02 34.63
CA MET A 126 0.98 25.80 33.52
C MET A 126 2.15 26.37 32.71
N TRP A 127 1.90 26.48 31.42
CA TRP A 127 2.79 27.20 30.51
C TRP A 127 2.26 28.60 30.31
N PHE A 128 3.14 29.55 30.03
CA PHE A 128 2.72 30.89 29.63
C PHE A 128 3.75 31.58 28.75
N ILE A 129 3.26 32.44 27.87
CA ILE A 129 4.08 33.26 26.98
C ILE A 129 3.61 34.71 27.14
N VAL A 130 4.55 35.59 27.47
CA VAL A 130 4.29 37.03 27.65
C VAL A 130 5.09 37.80 26.60
N PRO A 131 4.48 38.76 25.86
CA PRO A 131 5.15 39.59 24.86
C PRO A 131 6.05 40.69 25.47
N GLU A 132 6.72 40.39 26.58
CA GLU A 132 7.61 41.32 27.28
C GLU A 132 8.88 40.59 27.76
N LYS A 133 9.84 41.39 28.25
CA LYS A 133 11.02 40.89 28.95
C LYS A 133 10.65 40.24 30.28
N LEU A 134 11.57 39.44 30.80
CA LEU A 134 11.54 38.96 32.17
C LEU A 134 11.43 40.17 33.12
N PRO A 135 10.42 40.19 34.01
CA PRO A 135 10.19 41.33 34.90
C PRO A 135 11.36 41.47 35.88
N SER A 136 11.66 42.71 36.28
CA SER A 136 12.70 42.98 37.29
C SER A 136 12.39 42.34 38.65
N SER A 137 11.10 42.13 38.95
CA SER A 137 10.64 41.42 40.15
C SER A 137 10.85 39.91 40.10
N LEU A 138 11.23 39.33 38.95
CA LEU A 138 11.44 37.88 38.78
C LEU A 138 10.24 37.04 39.25
N PHE A 139 9.01 37.52 38.99
CA PHE A 139 7.76 36.92 39.46
C PHE A 139 7.62 36.86 40.99
N HIS A 140 8.22 37.80 41.72
CA HIS A 140 8.01 37.98 43.16
C HIS A 140 7.10 39.17 43.45
N VAL A 141 6.33 39.06 44.53
CA VAL A 141 5.55 40.13 45.15
C VAL A 141 5.91 40.12 46.64
N ASN A 142 6.49 41.21 47.14
CA ASN A 142 6.97 41.32 48.53
C ASN A 142 7.92 40.17 48.94
N ASP A 143 8.92 39.87 48.11
CA ASP A 143 9.90 38.78 48.29
C ASP A 143 9.32 37.36 48.35
N VAL A 144 8.03 37.18 48.02
CA VAL A 144 7.38 35.87 47.89
C VAL A 144 7.08 35.62 46.42
N PRO A 145 7.38 34.42 45.88
CA PRO A 145 6.97 34.07 44.53
C PRO A 145 5.46 34.21 44.33
N MET A 146 5.05 34.79 43.20
CA MET A 146 3.65 34.93 42.82
C MET A 146 2.95 33.57 42.89
N ASN A 147 1.80 33.53 43.56
CA ASN A 147 0.93 32.37 43.52
C ASN A 147 0.22 32.28 42.15
N ARG A 148 -0.56 31.22 41.94
CA ARG A 148 -1.22 30.97 40.65
C ARG A 148 -2.19 32.08 40.22
N GLU A 149 -2.87 32.73 41.17
CA GLU A 149 -3.82 33.81 40.87
C GLU A 149 -3.09 35.10 40.49
N GLN A 150 -2.10 35.49 41.29
CA GLN A 150 -1.23 36.63 41.02
C GLN A 150 -0.50 36.47 39.68
N LEU A 151 -0.04 35.26 39.36
CA LEU A 151 0.59 34.96 38.08
C LEU A 151 -0.37 35.16 36.91
N LYS A 152 -1.63 34.70 37.02
CA LYS A 152 -2.64 34.92 35.97
C LYS A 152 -2.94 36.40 35.78
N ASP A 153 -3.01 37.17 36.85
CA ASP A 153 -3.24 38.61 36.77
C ASP A 153 -2.06 39.33 36.13
N TYR A 154 -0.82 38.94 36.48
CA TYR A 154 0.38 39.42 35.80
C TYR A 154 0.35 39.12 34.30
N ILE A 155 0.03 37.88 33.91
CA ILE A 155 -0.02 37.47 32.50
C ILE A 155 -1.06 38.32 31.74
N ARG A 156 -2.24 38.57 32.32
CA ARG A 156 -3.27 39.41 31.71
C ARG A 156 -2.82 40.86 31.55
N GLN A 157 -2.18 41.42 32.57
CA GLN A 157 -1.65 42.80 32.51
C GLN A 157 -0.58 42.96 31.44
N ALA A 158 0.28 41.96 31.28
CA ALA A 158 1.34 41.94 30.27
C ALA A 158 0.86 41.45 28.89
N SER A 159 -0.46 41.32 28.66
CA SER A 159 -1.04 40.85 27.39
C SER A 159 -0.50 39.49 26.92
N GLY A 160 -0.18 38.61 27.86
CA GLY A 160 0.29 37.26 27.62
C GLY A 160 -0.83 36.22 27.58
N GLU A 161 -0.45 35.00 27.22
CA GLU A 161 -1.33 33.84 27.13
C GLU A 161 -0.80 32.72 28.03
N TRP A 162 -1.70 31.89 28.55
CA TRP A 162 -1.34 30.68 29.32
C TRP A 162 -2.02 29.44 28.78
N TYR A 163 -1.37 28.30 28.97
CA TYR A 163 -1.79 27.01 28.43
C TYR A 163 -1.65 25.93 29.49
N GLN A 164 -2.63 25.03 29.56
CA GLN A 164 -2.56 23.84 30.41
C GLN A 164 -2.01 22.64 29.64
N SER A 165 -2.22 22.60 28.33
CA SER A 165 -1.78 21.50 27.47
C SER A 165 -0.39 21.75 26.89
N ASN A 166 0.46 20.72 26.96
CA ASN A 166 1.75 20.67 26.27
C ASN A 166 1.61 20.91 24.76
N ARG A 167 0.50 20.47 24.14
CA ARG A 167 0.27 20.64 22.69
C ARG A 167 -0.03 22.10 22.33
N GLU A 168 -0.89 22.75 23.09
CA GLU A 168 -1.27 24.16 22.86
C GLU A 168 -0.06 25.08 23.03
N TYR A 169 0.69 24.90 24.12
CA TYR A 169 1.91 25.66 24.36
C TYR A 169 2.95 25.47 23.24
N ARG A 170 3.19 24.23 22.81
CA ARG A 170 4.11 23.95 21.70
C ARG A 170 3.68 24.65 20.41
N ALA A 171 2.39 24.60 20.07
CA ALA A 171 1.86 25.28 18.89
C ALA A 171 2.07 26.80 18.98
N ALA A 172 1.80 27.40 20.15
CA ALA A 172 2.00 28.83 20.38
C ALA A 172 3.47 29.26 20.32
N LEU A 173 4.38 28.47 20.91
CA LEU A 173 5.81 28.72 20.87
C LEU A 173 6.35 28.64 19.44
N LEU A 174 5.99 27.59 18.69
CA LEU A 174 6.41 27.43 17.30
C LEU A 174 5.87 28.54 16.39
N ALA A 175 4.65 29.03 16.64
CA ALA A 175 4.09 30.16 15.93
C ALA A 175 4.91 31.45 16.17
N ARG A 176 5.33 31.70 17.42
CA ARG A 176 6.17 32.86 17.80
C ARG A 176 7.58 32.80 17.24
N GLU A 177 8.14 31.60 17.07
CA GLU A 177 9.46 31.34 16.50
C GLU A 177 9.48 31.36 14.95
N GLY A 178 8.37 31.72 14.29
CA GLY A 178 8.31 31.85 12.83
C GLY A 178 7.68 30.65 12.11
N ALA A 179 6.67 30.02 12.72
CA ALA A 179 5.95 28.86 12.18
C ALA A 179 6.86 27.65 11.91
N MET A 180 7.75 27.37 12.86
CA MET A 180 8.65 26.22 12.80
C MET A 180 7.85 24.90 12.83
N LYS A 181 8.28 23.91 12.06
CA LYS A 181 7.67 22.56 12.07
C LYS A 181 7.95 21.86 13.40
N GLU A 182 7.01 21.05 13.90
CA GLU A 182 7.20 20.26 15.14
C GLU A 182 8.46 19.36 15.08
N LYS A 183 8.88 18.97 13.87
CA LYS A 183 10.11 18.19 13.66
C LYS A 183 11.36 18.82 14.27
N TYR A 184 11.46 20.15 14.31
CA TYR A 184 12.58 20.83 14.96
C TYR A 184 12.70 20.50 16.45
N LEU A 185 11.57 20.29 17.14
CA LEU A 185 11.57 19.86 18.54
C LEU A 185 12.14 18.45 18.70
N SER A 186 11.84 17.55 17.76
CA SER A 186 12.43 16.21 17.72
C SER A 186 13.94 16.27 17.50
N LEU A 187 14.41 17.08 16.54
CA LEU A 187 15.84 17.28 16.30
C LEU A 187 16.55 17.89 17.51
N LEU A 188 15.95 18.91 18.15
CA LEU A 188 16.49 19.52 19.37
C LEU A 188 16.61 18.50 20.51
N ARG A 189 15.57 17.68 20.71
CA ARG A 189 15.58 16.60 21.70
C ARG A 189 16.74 15.63 21.47
N LYS A 190 17.01 15.27 20.22
CA LYS A 190 18.07 14.33 19.86
C LYS A 190 19.47 14.94 19.86
N ALA A 191 19.61 16.23 19.55
CA ALA A 191 20.91 16.91 19.43
C ALA A 191 21.59 17.20 20.78
N VAL A 192 20.81 17.38 21.85
CA VAL A 192 21.33 17.71 23.18
C VAL A 192 22.07 16.55 23.88
N PRO A 193 21.53 15.32 23.94
CA PRO A 193 22.29 14.18 24.42
C PRO A 193 23.35 13.82 23.37
N PHE A 194 24.59 14.25 23.58
CA PHE A 194 25.74 13.79 22.80
C PHE A 194 26.10 12.35 23.21
N THR A 195 25.18 11.41 23.01
CA THR A 195 25.50 9.99 23.02
C THR A 195 26.24 9.67 21.72
N PRO A 196 27.51 9.23 21.76
CA PRO A 196 28.24 8.88 20.55
C PRO A 196 27.46 7.80 19.79
N MET A 197 26.92 8.16 18.63
CA MET A 197 26.35 7.17 17.71
C MET A 197 27.49 6.64 16.86
N ASN A 198 27.85 5.38 17.09
CA ASN A 198 28.89 4.70 16.31
C ASN A 198 28.43 4.36 14.88
N ASP A 199 27.14 4.52 14.58
CA ASP A 199 26.54 4.23 13.29
C ASP A 199 26.17 5.53 12.55
N ILE A 200 27.03 5.89 11.58
CA ILE A 200 26.85 7.07 10.73
C ILE A 200 25.57 6.95 9.89
N THR A 201 25.18 5.74 9.48
CA THR A 201 23.97 5.52 8.67
C THR A 201 22.74 5.89 9.47
N ARG A 202 22.66 5.41 10.71
CA ARG A 202 21.55 5.74 11.62
C ARG A 202 21.52 7.24 11.96
N PHE A 203 22.68 7.87 12.14
CA PHE A 203 22.76 9.31 12.32
C PHE A 203 22.19 10.06 11.11
N ILE A 204 22.61 9.70 9.89
CA ILE A 204 22.11 10.32 8.66
C ILE A 204 20.60 10.11 8.55
N THR A 205 20.08 8.88 8.71
CA THR A 205 18.65 8.62 8.56
C THR A 205 17.78 9.27 9.64
N GLU A 206 18.24 9.32 10.90
CA GLU A 206 17.42 9.81 12.01
C GLU A 206 17.55 11.32 12.29
N TYR A 207 18.66 11.96 11.87
CA TYR A 207 18.99 13.36 12.18
C TYR A 207 19.10 14.26 10.94
N ILE A 208 19.45 13.71 9.77
CA ILE A 208 19.65 14.49 8.54
C ILE A 208 18.50 14.24 7.56
N CYS A 209 18.13 12.99 7.33
CA CYS A 209 17.11 12.64 6.35
C CYS A 209 15.71 12.82 6.93
N ASP A 210 14.84 13.38 6.10
CA ASP A 210 13.41 13.39 6.32
C ASP A 210 12.82 12.01 5.98
N VAL A 211 12.97 11.04 6.88
CA VAL A 211 12.25 9.76 6.74
C VAL A 211 10.80 9.98 7.17
N GLU A 212 10.02 10.60 6.29
CA GLU A 212 8.57 10.47 6.27
C GLU A 212 8.24 9.13 5.62
N SER A 213 8.22 8.08 6.42
CA SER A 213 7.45 6.89 6.08
C SER A 213 7.09 6.16 7.37
N GLU A 214 5.95 6.56 7.95
CA GLU A 214 5.14 5.57 8.64
C GLU A 214 4.87 4.46 7.61
N ILE A 215 5.59 3.35 7.72
CA ILE A 215 5.33 2.18 6.89
C ILE A 215 3.93 1.72 7.26
N ASP A 216 2.96 2.01 6.39
CA ASP A 216 1.60 1.54 6.55
C ASP A 216 1.57 0.02 6.31
N VAL A 217 1.78 -0.72 7.40
CA VAL A 217 1.75 -2.18 7.41
C VAL A 217 0.39 -2.70 6.92
N MET A 218 -0.70 -1.96 7.11
CA MET A 218 -2.03 -2.36 6.66
C MET A 218 -2.16 -2.27 5.14
N ALA A 219 -1.69 -1.17 4.53
CA ALA A 219 -1.64 -1.04 3.07
C ALA A 219 -0.78 -2.15 2.45
N MET A 220 0.40 -2.39 3.03
CA MET A 220 1.33 -3.42 2.54
C MET A 220 0.75 -4.84 2.66
N GLN A 221 0.05 -5.15 3.74
CA GLN A 221 -0.68 -6.42 3.90
C GLN A 221 -1.88 -6.56 2.95
N SER A 222 -2.54 -5.45 2.60
CA SER A 222 -3.60 -5.46 1.58
C SER A 222 -3.04 -5.75 0.20
N ASP A 223 -1.90 -5.15 -0.14
CA ASP A 223 -1.25 -5.37 -1.43
C ASP A 223 -0.74 -6.81 -1.56
N ILE A 224 -0.12 -7.37 -0.52
CA ILE A 224 0.28 -8.80 -0.51
C ILE A 224 -0.92 -9.71 -0.78
N ARG A 225 -2.07 -9.45 -0.15
CA ARG A 225 -3.29 -10.25 -0.38
C ARG A 225 -3.78 -10.16 -1.82
N LYS A 226 -3.80 -8.95 -2.41
CA LYS A 226 -4.17 -8.76 -3.82
C LYS A 226 -3.20 -9.49 -4.76
N TYR A 227 -1.89 -9.45 -4.47
CA TYR A 227 -0.91 -10.18 -5.26
C TYR A 227 -1.13 -11.69 -5.21
N THR A 228 -1.43 -12.25 -4.02
CA THR A 228 -1.73 -13.68 -3.88
C THR A 228 -3.02 -14.07 -4.61
N GLU A 229 -4.06 -13.23 -4.59
CA GLU A 229 -5.28 -13.45 -5.35
C GLU A 229 -5.02 -13.42 -6.87
N LEU A 230 -4.27 -12.43 -7.36
CA LEU A 230 -3.91 -12.32 -8.77
C LEU A 230 -3.06 -13.50 -9.25
N GLU A 231 -2.15 -14.00 -8.41
CA GLU A 231 -1.35 -15.19 -8.71
C GLU A 231 -2.25 -16.44 -8.84
N HIS A 232 -3.22 -16.60 -7.93
CA HIS A 232 -4.19 -17.69 -8.00
C HIS A 232 -5.06 -17.62 -9.26
N ASP A 233 -5.56 -16.43 -9.60
CA ASP A 233 -6.35 -16.20 -10.80
C ASP A 233 -5.55 -16.48 -12.09
N ALA A 234 -4.27 -16.11 -12.11
CA ALA A 234 -3.37 -16.39 -13.22
C ALA A 234 -3.16 -17.91 -13.40
N GLU A 235 -3.01 -18.66 -12.32
CA GLU A 235 -2.88 -20.12 -12.34
C GLU A 235 -4.15 -20.78 -12.90
N ILE A 236 -5.33 -20.31 -12.48
CA ILE A 236 -6.62 -20.77 -13.01
C ILE A 236 -6.73 -20.44 -14.50
N MET A 237 -6.41 -19.22 -14.92
CA MET A 237 -6.47 -18.82 -16.33
C MET A 237 -5.55 -19.69 -17.19
N LYS A 238 -4.33 -19.96 -16.72
CA LYS A 238 -3.38 -20.84 -17.40
C LYS A 238 -3.95 -22.25 -17.59
N SER A 239 -4.54 -22.82 -16.54
CA SER A 239 -5.19 -24.15 -16.63
C SER A 239 -6.35 -24.18 -17.64
N ARG A 240 -7.12 -23.08 -17.74
CA ARG A 240 -8.21 -22.95 -18.71
C ARG A 240 -7.69 -22.84 -20.15
N ILE A 241 -6.63 -22.08 -20.37
CA ILE A 241 -5.98 -21.96 -21.69
C ILE A 241 -5.50 -23.33 -22.15
N THR A 242 -4.79 -24.09 -21.31
CA THR A 242 -4.32 -25.43 -21.66
C THR A 242 -5.47 -26.36 -22.05
N ARG A 243 -6.57 -26.36 -21.29
CA ARG A 243 -7.76 -27.16 -21.66
C ARG A 243 -8.39 -26.72 -22.98
N LEU A 244 -8.45 -25.42 -23.25
CA LEU A 244 -8.98 -24.90 -24.51
C LEU A 244 -8.08 -25.27 -25.70
N GLU A 245 -6.76 -25.27 -25.52
CA GLU A 245 -5.82 -25.75 -26.54
C GLU A 245 -5.98 -27.25 -26.83
N GLU A 246 -6.22 -28.07 -25.80
CA GLU A 246 -6.52 -29.50 -25.98
C GLU A 246 -7.81 -29.70 -26.78
N ILE A 247 -8.88 -28.96 -26.44
CA ILE A 247 -10.15 -29.00 -27.18
C ILE A 247 -9.93 -28.55 -28.63
N GLY A 248 -9.15 -27.48 -28.86
CA GLY A 248 -8.82 -27.00 -30.19
C GLY A 248 -8.12 -28.07 -31.05
N LYS A 249 -7.13 -28.79 -30.48
CA LYS A 249 -6.45 -29.90 -31.17
C LYS A 249 -7.40 -31.06 -31.49
N SER A 250 -8.32 -31.37 -30.59
CA SER A 250 -9.36 -32.38 -30.84
C SER A 250 -10.32 -31.95 -31.95
N ASP A 251 -10.72 -30.68 -32.00
CA ASP A 251 -11.57 -30.15 -33.07
C ASP A 251 -10.86 -30.18 -34.43
N GLU A 252 -9.59 -29.75 -34.51
CA GLU A 252 -8.80 -29.84 -35.75
C GLU A 252 -8.72 -31.29 -36.28
N SER A 253 -8.49 -32.24 -35.37
CA SER A 253 -8.47 -33.67 -35.72
C SER A 253 -9.83 -34.16 -36.21
N TYR A 254 -10.92 -33.70 -35.57
CA TYR A 254 -12.28 -34.04 -35.97
C TYR A 254 -12.65 -33.44 -37.33
N GLN A 255 -12.31 -32.17 -37.61
CA GLN A 255 -12.54 -31.55 -38.91
C GLN A 255 -11.77 -32.27 -40.01
N GLY A 256 -10.49 -32.61 -39.77
CA GLY A 256 -9.69 -33.39 -40.72
C GLY A 256 -10.32 -34.76 -41.02
N ALA A 257 -10.76 -35.49 -39.99
CA ALA A 257 -11.45 -36.76 -40.17
C ALA A 257 -12.79 -36.61 -40.92
N LYS A 258 -13.53 -35.53 -40.66
CA LYS A 258 -14.80 -35.22 -41.33
C LYS A 258 -14.61 -34.89 -42.81
N GLU A 259 -13.57 -34.14 -43.16
CA GLU A 259 -13.23 -33.86 -44.56
C GLU A 259 -12.83 -35.14 -45.31
N ILE A 260 -12.01 -35.98 -44.69
CA ILE A 260 -11.64 -37.29 -45.24
C ILE A 260 -12.87 -38.16 -45.45
N LEU A 261 -13.78 -38.23 -44.47
CA LEU A 261 -15.03 -38.99 -44.59
C LEU A 261 -15.88 -38.48 -45.76
N ARG A 262 -16.00 -37.15 -45.91
CA ARG A 262 -16.75 -36.54 -47.01
C ARG A 262 -16.14 -36.88 -48.37
N LEU A 263 -14.81 -36.87 -48.48
CA LEU A 263 -14.10 -37.27 -49.69
C LEU A 263 -14.31 -38.76 -49.99
N GLN A 264 -14.21 -39.64 -48.99
CA GLN A 264 -14.43 -41.07 -49.14
C GLN A 264 -15.87 -41.39 -49.55
N GLN A 265 -16.87 -40.70 -48.98
CA GLN A 265 -18.27 -40.81 -49.40
C GLN A 265 -18.46 -40.41 -50.85
N TYR A 266 -17.81 -39.33 -51.29
CA TYR A 266 -17.86 -38.91 -52.69
C TYR A 266 -17.21 -39.93 -53.63
N ILE A 267 -16.04 -40.47 -53.27
CA ILE A 267 -15.35 -41.50 -54.07
C ILE A 267 -16.22 -42.76 -54.19
N ALA A 268 -16.82 -43.22 -53.09
CA ALA A 268 -17.70 -44.38 -53.10
C ALA A 268 -18.95 -44.16 -53.96
N ALA A 269 -19.57 -42.98 -53.86
CA ALA A 269 -20.72 -42.61 -54.68
C ALA A 269 -20.36 -42.53 -56.17
N ARG A 270 -19.16 -42.01 -56.50
CA ARG A 270 -18.68 -41.94 -57.88
C ARG A 270 -18.34 -43.31 -58.45
N ALA A 271 -17.66 -44.17 -57.69
CA ALA A 271 -17.40 -45.56 -58.12
C ALA A 271 -18.71 -46.32 -58.40
N ALA A 272 -19.72 -46.17 -57.53
CA ALA A 272 -21.03 -46.74 -57.77
C ALA A 272 -21.72 -46.19 -59.03
N ALA A 273 -21.53 -44.89 -59.33
CA ALA A 273 -22.05 -44.30 -60.56
C ALA A 273 -21.34 -44.88 -61.81
N ASP A 274 -20.00 -44.98 -61.76
CA ASP A 274 -19.20 -45.55 -62.85
C ASP A 274 -19.57 -47.02 -63.10
N ASP A 275 -19.79 -47.81 -62.03
CA ASP A 275 -20.28 -49.21 -62.13
C ASP A 275 -21.66 -49.29 -62.81
N THR A 276 -22.58 -48.37 -62.46
CA THR A 276 -23.89 -48.32 -63.12
C THR A 276 -23.81 -47.88 -64.58
N GLU A 277 -22.88 -46.98 -64.92
CA GLU A 277 -22.66 -46.54 -66.29
C GLU A 277 -22.10 -47.67 -67.15
N HIS A 278 -21.11 -48.42 -66.64
CA HIS A 278 -20.62 -49.64 -67.28
C HIS A 278 -21.72 -50.68 -67.46
N ALA A 279 -22.56 -50.92 -66.45
CA ALA A 279 -23.69 -51.85 -66.58
C ALA A 279 -24.71 -51.38 -67.64
N ILE A 280 -24.93 -50.07 -67.78
CA ILE A 280 -25.79 -49.52 -68.85
C ILE A 280 -25.16 -49.74 -70.23
N GLU A 281 -23.85 -49.52 -70.38
CA GLU A 281 -23.14 -49.76 -71.64
C GLU A 281 -23.16 -51.24 -72.03
N GLU A 282 -22.91 -52.15 -71.10
CA GLU A 282 -23.00 -53.60 -71.34
C GLU A 282 -24.41 -54.01 -71.76
N ASN A 283 -25.44 -53.52 -71.06
CA ASN A 283 -26.83 -53.79 -71.42
C ASN A 283 -27.21 -53.20 -72.78
N ARG A 284 -26.70 -52.00 -73.13
CA ARG A 284 -26.91 -51.41 -74.46
C ARG A 284 -26.28 -52.27 -75.56
N ALA A 285 -25.04 -52.71 -75.37
CA ALA A 285 -24.36 -53.58 -76.32
C ALA A 285 -25.08 -54.93 -76.47
N LEU A 286 -25.63 -55.48 -75.39
CA LEU A 286 -26.43 -56.71 -75.43
C LEU A 286 -27.76 -56.49 -76.17
N LEU A 287 -28.44 -55.38 -75.92
CA LEU A 287 -29.67 -55.02 -76.62
C LEU A 287 -29.44 -54.83 -78.12
N GLU A 288 -28.32 -54.21 -78.51
CA GLU A 288 -27.96 -54.04 -79.92
C GLU A 288 -27.78 -55.40 -80.61
N LYS A 289 -27.00 -56.31 -80.01
CA LYS A 289 -26.84 -57.69 -80.50
C LYS A 289 -28.16 -58.44 -80.60
N LEU A 290 -29.01 -58.38 -79.56
CA LEU A 290 -30.32 -59.00 -79.57
C LEU A 290 -31.23 -58.40 -80.65
N SER A 291 -31.14 -57.10 -80.90
CA SER A 291 -31.89 -56.45 -81.98
C SER A 291 -31.43 -56.92 -83.36
N GLU A 292 -30.12 -57.08 -83.57
CA GLU A 292 -29.56 -57.64 -84.80
C GLU A 292 -29.99 -59.09 -85.01
N GLU A 293 -29.91 -59.91 -83.97
CA GLU A 293 -30.40 -61.31 -84.00
C GLU A 293 -31.90 -61.37 -84.28
N ASN A 294 -32.70 -60.51 -83.67
CA ASN A 294 -34.14 -60.49 -83.89
C ASN A 294 -34.49 -60.00 -85.30
N SER A 295 -33.73 -59.04 -85.85
CA SER A 295 -33.86 -58.63 -87.26
C SER A 295 -33.52 -59.77 -88.20
N ARG A 296 -32.41 -60.49 -87.97
CA ARG A 296 -32.03 -61.67 -88.75
C ARG A 296 -33.07 -62.78 -88.66
N ASN A 297 -33.59 -63.06 -87.46
CA ASN A 297 -34.63 -64.06 -87.26
C ASN A 297 -35.94 -63.65 -87.95
N SER A 298 -36.32 -62.37 -87.90
CA SER A 298 -37.50 -61.86 -88.59
C SER A 298 -37.36 -61.96 -90.11
N GLU A 299 -36.16 -61.72 -90.64
CA GLU A 299 -35.87 -61.87 -92.07
C GLU A 299 -35.86 -63.35 -92.50
N ASN A 300 -35.28 -64.23 -91.68
CA ASN A 300 -35.38 -65.67 -91.88
C ASN A 300 -36.84 -66.16 -91.81
N LEU A 301 -37.64 -65.66 -90.86
CA LEU A 301 -39.05 -66.02 -90.75
C LEU A 301 -39.82 -65.61 -92.01
N ARG A 302 -39.57 -64.40 -92.54
CA ARG A 302 -40.14 -63.95 -93.82
C ARG A 302 -39.76 -64.85 -95.00
N LEU A 303 -38.50 -65.29 -95.06
CA LEU A 303 -38.05 -66.20 -96.11
C LEU A 303 -38.73 -67.56 -96.00
N LEU A 304 -38.83 -68.12 -94.79
CA LEU A 304 -39.56 -69.37 -94.56
C LEU A 304 -41.07 -69.23 -94.82
N GLU A 305 -41.69 -68.09 -94.46
CA GLU A 305 -43.10 -67.81 -94.77
C GLU A 305 -43.33 -67.77 -96.28
N ALA A 306 -42.43 -67.13 -97.04
CA ALA A 306 -42.47 -67.13 -98.50
C ALA A 306 -42.27 -68.54 -99.09
N GLU A 307 -41.36 -69.34 -98.52
CA GLU A 307 -41.12 -70.73 -98.94
C GLU A 307 -42.33 -71.63 -98.63
N ILE A 308 -43.00 -71.42 -97.49
CA ILE A 308 -44.27 -72.09 -97.15
C ILE A 308 -45.38 -71.67 -98.10
N GLU A 309 -45.46 -70.40 -98.49
CA GLU A 309 -46.44 -69.90 -99.45
C GLU A 309 -46.22 -70.51 -100.84
N GLU A 310 -44.96 -70.59 -101.29
CA GLU A 310 -44.56 -71.23 -102.55
C GLU A 310 -44.86 -72.74 -102.55
N LEU A 311 -44.54 -73.44 -101.46
CA LEU A 311 -44.88 -74.87 -101.29
C LEU A 311 -46.39 -75.09 -101.18
N ASN A 312 -47.14 -74.18 -100.56
CA ASN A 312 -48.61 -74.25 -100.52
C ASN A 312 -49.22 -74.01 -101.90
N ASP A 313 -48.69 -73.08 -102.69
CA ASP A 313 -49.06 -72.87 -104.09
C ASP A 313 -48.71 -74.10 -104.95
N GLU A 314 -47.59 -74.76 -104.68
CA GLU A 314 -47.19 -76.00 -105.33
C GLU A 314 -48.10 -77.18 -104.93
N ILE A 315 -48.49 -77.27 -103.65
CA ILE A 315 -49.49 -78.23 -103.16
C ILE A 315 -50.87 -77.93 -103.77
N GLU A 316 -51.28 -76.66 -103.92
CA GLU A 316 -52.51 -76.30 -104.60
C GLU A 316 -52.48 -76.66 -106.08
N LYS A 317 -51.35 -76.44 -106.78
CA LYS A 317 -51.15 -76.90 -108.16
C LYS A 317 -51.24 -78.42 -108.26
N LEU A 318 -50.55 -79.15 -107.41
CA LEU A 318 -50.58 -80.61 -107.37
C LEU A 318 -51.97 -81.15 -107.00
N ARG A 319 -52.72 -80.46 -106.13
CA ARG A 319 -54.13 -80.77 -105.83
C ARG A 319 -55.03 -80.49 -107.02
N ARG A 320 -54.82 -79.41 -107.78
CA ARG A 320 -55.56 -79.13 -109.03
C ARG A 320 -55.22 -80.16 -110.11
N GLU A 321 -53.97 -80.61 -110.20
CA GLU A 321 -53.56 -81.70 -111.08
C GLU A 321 -54.20 -83.04 -110.67
N LEU A 322 -54.29 -83.33 -109.37
CA LEU A 322 -55.00 -84.50 -108.85
C LEU A 322 -56.50 -84.47 -109.14
N TYR A 323 -57.16 -83.31 -108.94
CA TYR A 323 -58.57 -83.13 -109.31
C TYR A 323 -58.80 -83.22 -110.83
N SER A 324 -57.83 -82.82 -111.67
CA SER A 324 -57.89 -83.03 -113.11
C SER A 324 -57.61 -84.48 -113.55
N SER A 325 -56.99 -85.28 -112.67
CA SER A 325 -56.70 -86.70 -112.89
C SER A 325 -57.85 -87.61 -112.42
N ASP A 326 -58.64 -87.21 -111.43
CA ASP A 326 -59.81 -87.99 -110.97
C ASP A 326 -61.06 -87.82 -111.86
N GLU A 327 -61.08 -86.88 -112.82
CA GLU A 327 -62.09 -86.84 -113.90
C GLU A 327 -61.72 -87.71 -115.12
N LYS A 328 -60.61 -88.47 -115.06
CA LYS A 328 -60.26 -89.47 -116.07
C LYS A 328 -59.78 -90.78 -115.45
N LYS A 329 -60.68 -91.47 -114.76
CA LYS A 329 -60.92 -92.91 -114.99
C LYS A 329 -62.21 -93.43 -114.39
#